data_AF-A0AAE0MH47-F1
#
_entry.id   AF-A0AAE0MH47-F1
#
_cell.length_a   1.000
_cell.length_b   1.000
_cell.length_c   1.000
_cell.angle_alpha   90.00
_cell.angle_beta   90.00
_cell.angle_gamma   90.00
#
_symmetry.space_group_name_H-M   'P 1'
#
loop_
_entity.id
_entity.type
_entity.pdbx_description
1 polymer ?
#
loop_
_entity_poly.entity_id
_entity_poly.type
_entity_poly.pdbx_seq_one_letter_code
_entity_poly.pdbx_strand_id
1 'polypeptide(L)'
;MLYLFYLVMLALQVLATDIPILLDGALIDPDPQESPCHLPSSICAMEGVCGWQGSRSRIRGYYMQVAGNIVGGTPIAAQVIISEFAMETNQGYIDEINFDGTMKIHNGPIIRINDPNAVFSAGFSSPFMVADDVNPSVSSFSGFPMCVPRSANDTLCPLSNRPTVGTSTTPRRIFQAPDPLVMAPFLVGDFIVYRGFRTPANQIVAFEIIAWNVQITTTGAPTYIRIEETLVGVYTNDPNGEVAETRFVGYTSDPSVTVSISAVDINPCTGLTTDRAIAVAQQRPEAGGRNKWISRIDGTVPTVYTREYRAVASTGTVVTRNGIVAGQYVSPILEWIQPELLVPGSEPLIHEFSQFSHITKGVGPDEDGNIFGPLDPFPQSGVAVFDISTCSPATPTDPQTPQPHVDANIKIGTSGSTATVTDHLYVRSDDTFVLKGSQLNPSTVFANDTLTWRWSIVTAESAGTEANLSTFSRSADNKTATLKFASSAPTGDYLFRLEITSQSQNRTGTADVTITLFSGADTVTVQAVTWTSSQSGTIGVTCVSNYLVDSKVGMTVTYPGDGGVTTSAMAATPPGSGSWSFSTRRVSRPGTVTCQSLLGGQGTRTGTTAKKLRR
;
A
#
# COMPACT_ATOMS: atom_id res chain seq x y z
N MET A 1 -40.93 0.80 -35.23
CA MET A 1 -40.54 1.98 -34.41
C MET A 1 -40.70 1.66 -32.92
N LEU A 2 -40.16 0.52 -32.48
CA LEU A 2 -40.15 0.05 -31.09
C LEU A 2 -38.91 -0.86 -30.84
N TYR A 3 -37.84 -0.64 -31.61
CA TYR A 3 -36.59 -1.43 -31.60
C TYR A 3 -35.35 -0.51 -31.61
N LEU A 4 -35.49 0.72 -31.15
CA LEU A 4 -34.41 1.73 -31.11
C LEU A 4 -34.09 2.21 -29.68
N PHE A 5 -34.59 1.52 -28.65
CA PHE A 5 -34.34 1.85 -27.24
C PHE A 5 -33.41 0.85 -26.53
N TYR A 6 -33.03 -0.24 -27.20
CA TYR A 6 -32.16 -1.29 -26.63
C TYR A 6 -30.69 -1.21 -27.07
N LEU A 7 -30.29 -0.17 -27.82
CA LEU A 7 -28.93 -0.06 -28.38
C LEU A 7 -28.11 1.14 -27.84
N VAL A 8 -28.58 1.84 -26.80
CA VAL A 8 -27.86 2.99 -26.19
C VAL A 8 -27.39 2.70 -24.74
N MET A 9 -27.71 1.52 -24.20
CA MET A 9 -27.22 1.03 -22.90
C MET A 9 -26.05 0.03 -23.06
N LEU A 10 -25.09 0.34 -23.95
CA LEU A 10 -23.87 -0.48 -24.12
C LEU A 10 -22.58 0.33 -24.29
N ALA A 11 -22.57 1.58 -23.80
CA ALA A 11 -21.39 2.44 -23.89
C ALA A 11 -21.23 3.32 -22.64
N LEU A 12 -21.15 2.70 -21.45
CA LEU A 12 -20.59 3.29 -20.22
C LEU A 12 -20.40 2.17 -19.18
N GLN A 13 -19.51 1.23 -19.49
CA GLN A 13 -18.96 0.29 -18.51
C GLN A 13 -17.43 0.45 -18.52
N VAL A 14 -16.91 1.42 -17.78
CA VAL A 14 -15.58 1.35 -17.17
C VAL A 14 -15.58 2.31 -15.98
N LEU A 15 -15.17 1.83 -14.81
CA LEU A 15 -14.82 2.56 -13.58
C LEU A 15 -16.00 2.98 -12.68
N ALA A 16 -16.48 2.02 -11.88
CA ALA A 16 -17.15 2.27 -10.62
C ALA A 16 -16.66 1.21 -9.64
N THR A 17 -15.60 1.51 -8.87
CA THR A 17 -15.27 0.72 -7.69
C THR A 17 -16.02 1.37 -6.53
N ASP A 18 -16.96 0.67 -5.91
CA ASP A 18 -17.48 1.05 -4.60
C ASP A 18 -16.42 0.70 -3.54
N ILE A 19 -16.37 1.39 -2.40
CA ILE A 19 -15.65 0.87 -1.22
C ILE A 19 -16.72 0.28 -0.30
N PRO A 20 -17.06 -1.01 -0.44
CA PRO A 20 -17.70 -1.73 0.62
C PRO A 20 -16.71 -1.95 1.77
N ILE A 21 -17.20 -1.94 3.00
CA ILE A 21 -16.49 -2.52 4.13
C ILE A 21 -16.46 -4.03 3.89
N LEU A 22 -15.28 -4.55 3.60
CA LEU A 22 -15.08 -5.98 3.50
C LEU A 22 -14.69 -6.54 4.87
N LEU A 23 -15.49 -7.46 5.39
CA LEU A 23 -15.17 -8.32 6.51
C LEU A 23 -14.86 -9.72 5.96
N ASP A 24 -13.61 -10.11 6.05
CA ASP A 24 -13.20 -11.49 5.78
C ASP A 24 -13.25 -12.29 7.07
N GLY A 25 -13.91 -13.45 7.04
CA GLY A 25 -13.97 -14.37 8.16
C GLY A 25 -15.11 -14.13 9.17
N ALA A 26 -16.32 -13.76 8.72
CA ALA A 26 -17.47 -13.56 9.63
C ALA A 26 -18.50 -14.71 9.61
N LEU A 27 -18.81 -15.28 10.79
CA LEU A 27 -20.02 -16.08 11.00
C LEU A 27 -21.20 -15.14 11.30
N ILE A 28 -22.24 -15.17 10.47
CA ILE A 28 -23.50 -14.46 10.71
C ILE A 28 -24.56 -15.51 11.06
N ASP A 29 -25.14 -15.40 12.25
CA ASP A 29 -26.31 -16.20 12.64
C ASP A 29 -27.58 -15.54 12.06
N PRO A 30 -28.33 -16.21 11.16
CA PRO A 30 -29.52 -15.65 10.55
C PRO A 30 -30.76 -15.86 11.44
N ASP A 31 -30.77 -15.36 12.69
CA ASP A 31 -32.01 -15.33 13.48
C ASP A 31 -32.85 -14.09 13.08
N PRO A 32 -34.10 -14.27 12.57
CA PRO A 32 -34.93 -13.15 12.13
C PRO A 32 -35.55 -12.31 13.26
N GLN A 33 -35.38 -12.68 14.54
CA GLN A 33 -36.22 -12.13 15.62
C GLN A 33 -35.57 -11.13 16.60
N GLU A 34 -34.28 -10.82 16.54
CA GLU A 34 -33.69 -9.77 17.37
C GLU A 34 -32.89 -8.71 16.58
N SER A 35 -32.92 -7.48 17.09
CA SER A 35 -32.29 -6.28 16.52
C SER A 35 -30.76 -6.30 16.70
N PRO A 36 -30.03 -5.32 16.11
CA PRO A 36 -29.38 -5.37 14.78
C PRO A 36 -28.47 -6.61 14.62
N CYS A 37 -27.83 -6.80 13.45
CA CYS A 37 -26.77 -7.79 13.27
C CYS A 37 -25.72 -7.63 14.39
N HIS A 38 -25.81 -8.44 15.44
CA HIS A 38 -24.78 -8.54 16.46
C HIS A 38 -23.65 -9.32 15.81
N LEU A 39 -22.66 -8.61 15.28
CA LEU A 39 -21.34 -9.19 15.09
C LEU A 39 -20.82 -9.48 16.50
N PRO A 40 -20.65 -10.75 16.90
CA PRO A 40 -20.07 -11.05 18.20
C PRO A 40 -18.68 -10.40 18.28
N SER A 41 -18.32 -9.89 19.46
CA SER A 41 -17.05 -9.21 19.72
C SER A 41 -15.80 -10.05 19.42
N SER A 42 -15.98 -11.34 19.11
CA SER A 42 -14.95 -12.29 18.73
C SER A 42 -14.68 -12.38 17.21
N ILE A 43 -15.37 -11.63 16.35
CA ILE A 43 -15.37 -11.85 14.87
C ILE A 43 -15.19 -10.55 14.04
N CYS A 44 -14.40 -9.58 14.51
CA CYS A 44 -14.16 -8.35 13.73
C CYS A 44 -12.67 -8.08 13.53
N ALA A 45 -12.15 -8.44 12.35
CA ALA A 45 -10.75 -8.33 11.95
C ALA A 45 -10.29 -6.90 11.52
N MET A 46 -11.08 -5.85 11.78
CA MET A 46 -10.73 -4.46 11.44
C MET A 46 -11.21 -3.47 12.53
N GLU A 47 -10.27 -2.69 13.09
CA GLU A 47 -10.51 -1.64 14.09
C GLU A 47 -11.50 -0.55 13.63
N GLY A 48 -11.73 -0.39 12.32
CA GLY A 48 -12.74 0.51 11.79
C GLY A 48 -14.19 0.04 11.96
N VAL A 49 -14.42 -1.23 12.30
CA VAL A 49 -15.76 -1.84 12.31
C VAL A 49 -16.21 -2.29 13.71
N CYS A 50 -15.29 -2.52 14.64
CA CYS A 50 -15.61 -2.84 16.04
C CYS A 50 -16.38 -1.73 16.77
N GLY A 51 -16.27 -0.48 16.29
CA GLY A 51 -17.07 0.66 16.74
C GLY A 51 -18.45 0.79 16.07
N TRP A 52 -18.77 -0.07 15.09
CA TRP A 52 -20.08 -0.11 14.44
C TRP A 52 -21.10 -0.80 15.35
N GLN A 53 -21.36 -0.17 16.50
CA GLN A 53 -22.67 -0.26 17.13
C GLN A 53 -23.64 0.49 16.21
N GLY A 54 -24.03 -0.17 15.13
CA GLY A 54 -25.05 0.28 14.19
C GLY A 54 -26.41 0.35 14.88
N SER A 55 -26.57 1.28 15.82
CA SER A 55 -27.90 1.79 16.07
C SER A 55 -28.34 2.45 14.76
N ARG A 56 -29.52 2.06 14.25
CA ARG A 56 -30.21 2.74 13.12
C ARG A 56 -30.28 4.27 13.25
N SER A 57 -29.89 4.83 14.39
CA SER A 57 -29.85 6.27 14.65
C SER A 57 -28.70 7.02 13.96
N ARG A 58 -27.64 6.34 13.47
CA ARG A 58 -26.42 7.02 12.97
C ARG A 58 -26.29 7.10 11.44
N ILE A 59 -26.80 6.12 10.68
CA ILE A 59 -26.76 6.08 9.20
C ILE A 59 -28.17 5.88 8.64
N ARG A 60 -28.41 6.24 7.37
CA ARG A 60 -29.77 6.16 6.78
C ARG A 60 -30.17 4.76 6.33
N GLY A 61 -29.21 3.90 5.98
CA GLY A 61 -29.44 2.53 5.50
C GLY A 61 -28.13 1.78 5.29
N TYR A 62 -28.18 0.49 4.95
CA TYR A 62 -27.02 -0.26 4.46
C TYR A 62 -27.45 -1.49 3.65
N TYR A 63 -26.57 -1.93 2.76
CA TYR A 63 -26.61 -3.18 2.01
C TYR A 63 -25.48 -4.09 2.48
N MET A 64 -25.74 -5.40 2.48
CA MET A 64 -24.77 -6.44 2.77
C MET A 64 -24.76 -7.48 1.65
N GLN A 65 -23.56 -7.83 1.17
CA GLN A 65 -23.33 -8.98 0.32
C GLN A 65 -22.47 -9.99 1.07
N VAL A 66 -22.80 -11.28 0.96
CA VAL A 66 -22.11 -12.37 1.65
C VAL A 66 -21.69 -13.41 0.61
N ALA A 67 -20.42 -13.81 0.63
CA ALA A 67 -19.88 -14.91 -0.15
C ALA A 67 -19.32 -16.00 0.78
N GLY A 68 -19.55 -17.26 0.42
CA GLY A 68 -19.23 -18.41 1.27
C GLY A 68 -19.46 -19.74 0.56
N ASN A 69 -19.09 -20.84 1.23
CA ASN A 69 -19.27 -22.20 0.72
C ASN A 69 -20.17 -23.00 1.66
N ILE A 70 -20.74 -24.11 1.16
CA ILE A 70 -21.46 -25.08 1.98
C ILE A 70 -20.50 -26.19 2.38
N VAL A 71 -20.28 -26.38 3.69
CA VAL A 71 -19.40 -27.42 4.23
C VAL A 71 -20.23 -28.36 5.09
N GLY A 72 -20.28 -29.65 4.72
CA GLY A 72 -21.06 -30.65 5.46
C GLY A 72 -22.56 -30.36 5.52
N GLY A 73 -23.11 -29.64 4.54
CA GLY A 73 -24.51 -29.19 4.52
C GLY A 73 -24.79 -27.87 5.24
N THR A 74 -23.77 -27.26 5.85
CA THR A 74 -23.87 -25.99 6.56
C THR A 74 -23.29 -24.85 5.71
N PRO A 75 -24.05 -23.79 5.39
CA PRO A 75 -23.50 -22.59 4.77
C PRO A 75 -22.51 -21.88 5.71
N ILE A 76 -21.30 -21.62 5.23
CA ILE A 76 -20.24 -20.89 5.96
C ILE A 76 -19.83 -19.68 5.12
N ALA A 77 -20.06 -18.49 5.65
CA ALA A 77 -19.61 -17.23 5.06
C ALA A 77 -18.10 -17.04 5.26
N ALA A 78 -17.44 -16.47 4.25
CA ALA A 78 -16.01 -16.18 4.26
C ALA A 78 -15.71 -14.71 3.95
N GLN A 79 -16.54 -14.05 3.16
CA GLN A 79 -16.41 -12.64 2.81
C GLN A 79 -17.77 -11.95 2.96
N VAL A 80 -17.77 -10.79 3.60
CA VAL A 80 -18.96 -9.95 3.77
C VAL A 80 -18.62 -8.53 3.34
N ILE A 81 -19.45 -7.95 2.50
CA ILE A 81 -19.29 -6.61 1.91
C ILE A 81 -20.44 -5.76 2.45
N ILE A 82 -20.15 -4.67 3.16
CA ILE A 82 -21.15 -3.75 3.73
C ILE A 82 -21.02 -2.37 3.08
N SER A 83 -22.12 -1.79 2.60
CA SER A 83 -22.14 -0.44 2.02
C SER A 83 -23.38 0.33 2.48
N GLU A 84 -23.35 1.66 2.65
CA GLU A 84 -24.56 2.42 3.07
C GLU A 84 -25.65 2.39 1.97
N PHE A 85 -25.23 2.59 0.72
CA PHE A 85 -26.05 2.45 -0.48
C PHE A 85 -25.17 1.96 -1.63
N ALA A 86 -25.43 0.77 -2.15
CA ALA A 86 -24.72 0.27 -3.31
C ALA A 86 -24.89 1.25 -4.50
N MET A 87 -23.79 1.58 -5.18
CA MET A 87 -23.71 2.53 -6.31
C MET A 87 -23.87 4.04 -6.03
N GLU A 88 -23.85 4.54 -4.78
CA GLU A 88 -23.93 5.99 -4.51
C GLU A 88 -22.56 6.68 -4.67
N THR A 89 -22.08 6.81 -5.93
CA THR A 89 -20.99 7.74 -6.25
C THR A 89 -21.53 9.16 -6.26
N ASN A 90 -21.08 9.98 -5.30
CA ASN A 90 -21.50 11.36 -5.22
C ASN A 90 -20.52 12.29 -5.95
N GLN A 91 -21.04 13.26 -6.68
CA GLN A 91 -20.23 14.22 -7.41
C GLN A 91 -20.91 15.58 -7.52
N GLY A 92 -20.13 16.65 -7.61
CA GLY A 92 -20.68 17.99 -7.79
C GLY A 92 -19.62 19.09 -7.76
N TYR A 93 -20.08 20.31 -8.02
CA TYR A 93 -19.26 21.51 -7.88
C TYR A 93 -19.30 22.01 -6.45
N ILE A 94 -18.15 22.48 -5.95
CA ILE A 94 -18.07 23.18 -4.68
C ILE A 94 -18.61 24.60 -4.85
N ASP A 95 -19.60 24.97 -4.04
CA ASP A 95 -20.18 26.33 -3.98
C ASP A 95 -19.56 27.18 -2.87
N GLU A 96 -19.19 26.54 -1.77
CA GLU A 96 -18.71 27.22 -0.57
C GLU A 96 -17.68 26.35 0.15
N ILE A 97 -16.63 26.97 0.69
CA ILE A 97 -15.62 26.33 1.52
C ILE A 97 -15.45 27.18 2.78
N ASN A 98 -15.55 26.54 3.93
CA ASN A 98 -15.39 27.18 5.22
C ASN A 98 -14.13 26.69 5.92
N PHE A 99 -13.50 27.57 6.70
CA PHE A 99 -12.28 27.26 7.45
C PHE A 99 -12.49 26.26 8.59
N ASP A 100 -13.74 25.87 8.86
CA ASP A 100 -14.08 24.80 9.81
C ASP A 100 -13.99 23.40 9.19
N GLY A 101 -13.59 23.28 7.92
CA GLY A 101 -13.46 22.02 7.20
C GLY A 101 -14.72 21.61 6.41
N THR A 102 -15.79 22.42 6.41
CA THR A 102 -17.00 22.12 5.65
C THR A 102 -16.91 22.64 4.21
N MET A 103 -17.46 21.87 3.28
CA MET A 103 -17.66 22.27 1.88
C MET A 103 -19.12 22.08 1.49
N LYS A 104 -19.72 23.05 0.81
CA LYS A 104 -21.09 22.95 0.31
C LYS A 104 -21.08 22.58 -1.17
N ILE A 105 -21.81 21.54 -1.53
CA ILE A 105 -22.00 21.15 -2.93
C ILE A 105 -23.14 21.97 -3.55
N HIS A 106 -22.96 22.40 -4.80
CA HIS A 106 -23.97 23.14 -5.55
C HIS A 106 -25.29 22.38 -5.62
N ASN A 107 -26.36 22.99 -5.10
CA ASN A 107 -27.68 22.36 -4.94
C ASN A 107 -27.64 20.98 -4.25
N GLY A 108 -26.61 20.73 -3.44
CA GLY A 108 -26.30 19.45 -2.85
C GLY A 108 -26.09 19.52 -1.33
N PRO A 109 -25.58 18.42 -0.74
CA PRO A 109 -25.32 18.34 0.70
C PRO A 109 -24.12 19.19 1.11
N ILE A 110 -23.98 19.39 2.42
CA ILE A 110 -22.72 19.81 3.03
C ILE A 110 -21.89 18.55 3.23
N ILE A 111 -20.62 18.61 2.83
CA ILE A 111 -19.64 17.55 3.06
C ILE A 111 -18.60 18.02 4.07
N ARG A 112 -18.07 17.09 4.87
CA ARG A 112 -16.98 17.33 5.81
C ARG A 112 -16.10 16.09 5.87
N ILE A 113 -14.79 16.28 5.85
CA ILE A 113 -13.83 15.16 5.90
C ILE A 113 -13.77 14.62 7.33
N ASN A 114 -13.84 13.30 7.51
CA ASN A 114 -13.53 12.66 8.79
C ASN A 114 -12.02 12.56 8.94
N ASP A 115 -11.44 13.56 9.58
CA ASP A 115 -10.01 13.82 9.61
C ASP A 115 -9.62 14.15 11.06
N PRO A 116 -9.54 13.15 11.96
CA PRO A 116 -9.31 13.37 13.38
C PRO A 116 -7.92 13.95 13.67
N ASN A 117 -6.93 13.62 12.82
CA ASN A 117 -5.57 14.13 12.91
C ASN A 117 -5.39 15.50 12.23
N ALA A 118 -6.46 16.07 11.69
CA ALA A 118 -6.49 17.36 11.02
C ALA A 118 -5.43 17.47 9.91
N VAL A 119 -5.16 16.40 9.16
CA VAL A 119 -4.18 16.39 8.07
C VAL A 119 -4.69 17.16 6.86
N PHE A 120 -5.93 16.93 6.43
CA PHE A 120 -6.52 17.51 5.22
C PHE A 120 -7.40 18.74 5.48
N SER A 121 -7.83 18.97 6.72
CA SER A 121 -8.82 19.99 7.09
C SER A 121 -8.61 20.51 8.52
N ALA A 122 -9.55 21.28 9.05
CA ALA A 122 -9.51 21.84 10.41
C ALA A 122 -9.66 20.82 11.54
N GLY A 123 -9.77 19.53 11.22
CA GLY A 123 -10.01 18.47 12.19
C GLY A 123 -11.50 18.19 12.35
N PHE A 124 -11.86 16.91 12.30
CA PHE A 124 -13.21 16.43 12.58
C PHE A 124 -13.17 14.95 12.91
N SER A 125 -13.85 14.55 13.97
CA SER A 125 -13.94 13.15 14.37
C SER A 125 -15.40 12.71 14.37
N SER A 126 -15.62 11.55 13.77
CA SER A 126 -16.90 10.88 13.67
C SER A 126 -16.66 9.37 13.75
N PRO A 127 -17.61 8.56 14.27
CA PRO A 127 -17.49 7.10 14.35
C PRO A 127 -17.55 6.38 12.98
N PHE A 128 -17.39 7.11 11.87
CA PHE A 128 -17.37 6.55 10.52
C PHE A 128 -15.93 6.31 10.07
N MET A 129 -15.75 5.74 8.87
CA MET A 129 -14.42 5.60 8.28
C MET A 129 -13.68 6.94 8.26
N VAL A 130 -12.42 6.90 8.63
CA VAL A 130 -11.51 8.03 8.68
C VAL A 130 -10.84 8.19 7.32
N ALA A 131 -10.62 9.42 6.89
CA ALA A 131 -9.78 9.69 5.73
C ALA A 131 -8.37 9.17 6.02
N ASP A 132 -7.85 8.32 5.14
CA ASP A 132 -6.48 7.82 5.24
C ASP A 132 -5.52 9.02 5.15
N ASP A 133 -4.76 9.25 6.22
CA ASP A 133 -3.85 10.37 6.37
C ASP A 133 -2.38 10.00 6.06
N VAL A 134 -2.15 8.74 5.69
CA VAL A 134 -0.86 8.21 5.23
C VAL A 134 -0.82 8.20 3.69
N ASN A 135 -1.92 7.79 3.05
CA ASN A 135 -2.12 7.87 1.61
C ASN A 135 -3.00 9.08 1.24
N PRO A 136 -2.86 9.71 0.06
CA PRO A 136 -3.66 10.88 -0.30
C PRO A 136 -5.10 10.50 -0.69
N SER A 137 -5.95 10.15 0.30
CA SER A 137 -7.39 9.91 0.15
C SER A 137 -8.18 11.16 -0.23
N VAL A 138 -7.63 12.33 0.07
CA VAL A 138 -8.09 13.64 -0.38
C VAL A 138 -7.10 14.20 -1.39
N SER A 139 -7.46 14.17 -2.68
CA SER A 139 -6.50 14.42 -3.75
C SER A 139 -7.09 15.09 -4.99
N SER A 140 -6.21 15.51 -5.88
CA SER A 140 -6.52 15.91 -7.25
C SER A 140 -6.62 14.69 -8.17
N PHE A 141 -7.04 14.88 -9.42
CA PHE A 141 -7.14 13.82 -10.42
C PHE A 141 -5.85 12.98 -10.55
N SER A 142 -4.68 13.64 -10.47
CA SER A 142 -3.35 13.03 -10.58
C SER A 142 -2.83 12.40 -9.29
N GLY A 143 -3.62 12.42 -8.20
CA GLY A 143 -3.22 11.90 -6.89
C GLY A 143 -2.45 12.89 -6.00
N PHE A 144 -2.14 14.09 -6.49
CA PHE A 144 -1.51 15.13 -5.65
C PHE A 144 -2.46 15.51 -4.51
N PRO A 145 -2.00 15.57 -3.24
CA PRO A 145 -2.86 15.75 -2.09
C PRO A 145 -3.49 17.14 -2.06
N MET A 146 -4.77 17.18 -1.70
CA MET A 146 -5.55 18.40 -1.60
C MET A 146 -6.11 18.59 -0.19
N CYS A 147 -6.52 19.81 0.12
CA CYS A 147 -6.92 20.17 1.47
C CYS A 147 -8.01 21.23 1.50
N VAL A 148 -8.75 21.28 2.61
CA VAL A 148 -9.64 22.38 2.96
C VAL A 148 -8.84 23.34 3.85
N PRO A 149 -8.64 24.62 3.44
CA PRO A 149 -7.89 25.57 4.25
C PRO A 149 -8.45 25.70 5.67
N ARG A 150 -7.59 25.78 6.67
CA ARG A 150 -7.98 25.99 8.08
C ARG A 150 -8.03 27.48 8.47
N SER A 151 -7.41 28.32 7.65
CA SER A 151 -7.42 29.78 7.79
C SER A 151 -7.00 30.42 6.47
N ALA A 152 -7.08 31.76 6.38
CA ALA A 152 -6.61 32.50 5.21
C ALA A 152 -5.10 32.37 4.96
N ASN A 153 -4.30 32.06 6.02
CA ASN A 153 -2.84 31.96 5.97
C ASN A 153 -2.36 30.55 6.36
N ASP A 154 -3.09 29.52 5.94
CA ASP A 154 -2.73 28.13 6.25
C ASP A 154 -1.42 27.72 5.55
N THR A 155 -0.37 27.51 6.33
CA THR A 155 0.96 27.14 5.82
C THR A 155 1.03 25.70 5.31
N LEU A 156 0.09 24.85 5.73
CA LEU A 156 -0.03 23.46 5.34
C LEU A 156 -1.05 23.26 4.21
N CYS A 157 -1.85 24.28 3.90
CA CYS A 157 -2.79 24.34 2.80
C CYS A 157 -2.76 25.71 2.07
N PRO A 158 -1.59 26.17 1.57
CA PRO A 158 -1.44 27.55 1.14
C PRO A 158 -2.08 27.80 -0.23
N LEU A 159 -2.82 28.91 -0.35
CA LEU A 159 -3.40 29.39 -1.63
C LEU A 159 -2.34 29.59 -2.72
N SER A 160 -1.08 29.88 -2.36
CA SER A 160 0.02 30.00 -3.31
C SER A 160 0.32 28.70 -4.06
N ASN A 161 -0.06 27.54 -3.51
CA ASN A 161 0.07 26.25 -4.17
C ASN A 161 -1.08 25.94 -5.15
N ARG A 162 -2.01 26.88 -5.32
CA ARG A 162 -3.15 26.81 -6.25
C ARG A 162 -3.16 28.04 -7.17
N PRO A 163 -2.36 28.04 -8.25
CA PRO A 163 -2.19 29.20 -9.13
C PRO A 163 -3.46 29.54 -9.92
N THR A 164 -3.65 30.83 -10.21
CA THR A 164 -4.75 31.36 -11.02
C THR A 164 -4.36 31.57 -12.49
N VAL A 165 -5.34 31.76 -13.36
CA VAL A 165 -5.10 32.05 -14.79
C VAL A 165 -4.93 33.56 -15.00
N GLY A 166 -3.68 34.04 -15.15
CA GLY A 166 -3.39 35.45 -15.44
C GLY A 166 -3.86 36.40 -14.33
N THR A 167 -4.51 37.51 -14.70
CA THR A 167 -5.13 38.45 -13.73
C THR A 167 -6.56 38.04 -13.32
N SER A 168 -7.05 36.87 -13.75
CA SER A 168 -8.37 36.36 -13.41
C SER A 168 -8.39 35.73 -12.02
N THR A 169 -9.53 35.81 -11.33
CA THR A 169 -9.85 35.01 -10.13
C THR A 169 -10.16 33.55 -10.46
N THR A 170 -10.18 33.16 -11.74
CA THR A 170 -10.48 31.78 -12.16
C THR A 170 -9.30 30.85 -11.86
N PRO A 171 -9.50 29.76 -11.11
CA PRO A 171 -8.45 28.79 -10.81
C PRO A 171 -7.90 28.11 -12.07
N ARG A 172 -6.57 27.96 -12.15
CA ARG A 172 -5.95 27.13 -13.19
C ARG A 172 -6.21 25.66 -12.83
N ARG A 173 -6.73 24.86 -13.76
CA ARG A 173 -7.09 23.46 -13.50
C ARG A 173 -6.01 22.44 -13.82
N ILE A 174 -5.07 22.79 -14.70
CA ILE A 174 -3.95 21.92 -15.07
C ILE A 174 -2.66 22.72 -14.87
N PHE A 175 -1.81 22.31 -13.94
CA PHE A 175 -0.59 23.02 -13.59
C PHE A 175 0.41 22.11 -12.87
N GLN A 176 1.68 22.52 -12.86
CA GLN A 176 2.70 21.88 -12.05
C GLN A 176 2.69 22.51 -10.65
N ALA A 177 2.76 21.68 -9.61
CA ALA A 177 2.76 22.12 -8.22
C ALA A 177 3.87 23.15 -7.98
N PRO A 178 3.55 24.39 -7.52
CA PRO A 178 4.56 25.35 -7.09
C PRO A 178 5.46 24.83 -5.98
N ASP A 179 4.89 24.13 -4.99
CA ASP A 179 5.61 23.40 -3.96
C ASP A 179 5.08 21.97 -3.88
N PRO A 180 5.87 20.97 -4.32
CA PRO A 180 5.41 19.59 -4.35
C PRO A 180 5.41 18.92 -2.97
N LEU A 181 5.95 19.57 -1.91
CA LEU A 181 6.01 19.03 -0.54
C LEU A 181 4.87 19.51 0.36
N VAL A 182 3.92 20.29 -0.19
CA VAL A 182 2.76 20.82 0.54
C VAL A 182 1.51 20.57 -0.29
N MET A 183 0.37 20.33 0.36
CA MET A 183 -0.92 20.16 -0.30
C MET A 183 -1.39 21.42 -1.04
N ALA A 184 -2.33 21.24 -1.97
CA ALA A 184 -2.99 22.34 -2.67
C ALA A 184 -4.46 22.49 -2.19
N PRO A 185 -4.95 23.71 -1.93
CA PRO A 185 -6.33 23.89 -1.48
C PRO A 185 -7.36 23.57 -2.57
N PHE A 186 -8.49 22.99 -2.15
CA PHE A 186 -9.71 23.04 -2.94
C PHE A 186 -10.20 24.49 -3.08
N LEU A 187 -10.83 24.79 -4.20
CA LEU A 187 -11.45 26.09 -4.45
C LEU A 187 -12.91 25.94 -4.87
N VAL A 188 -13.69 27.00 -4.63
CA VAL A 188 -15.05 27.12 -5.19
C VAL A 188 -15.00 26.94 -6.71
N GLY A 189 -15.88 26.10 -7.23
CA GLY A 189 -15.95 25.71 -8.64
C GLY A 189 -15.11 24.49 -9.02
N ASP A 190 -14.31 23.92 -8.10
CA ASP A 190 -13.73 22.59 -8.31
C ASP A 190 -14.86 21.55 -8.37
N PHE A 191 -14.73 20.58 -9.28
CA PHE A 191 -15.67 19.49 -9.45
C PHE A 191 -15.06 18.28 -8.77
N ILE A 192 -15.72 17.84 -7.71
CA ILE A 192 -15.24 16.75 -6.86
C ILE A 192 -16.14 15.53 -7.00
N VAL A 193 -15.50 14.37 -6.93
CA VAL A 193 -16.14 13.09 -6.64
C VAL A 193 -15.77 12.77 -5.20
N TYR A 194 -16.72 12.33 -4.39
CA TYR A 194 -16.48 12.10 -2.97
C TYR A 194 -17.26 10.89 -2.47
N ARG A 195 -16.73 10.28 -1.40
CA ARG A 195 -17.34 9.15 -0.71
C ARG A 195 -17.43 9.43 0.78
N GLY A 196 -18.51 8.97 1.39
CA GLY A 196 -18.75 9.19 2.80
C GLY A 196 -20.09 8.63 3.25
N PHE A 197 -20.33 8.75 4.55
CA PHE A 197 -21.57 8.31 5.18
C PHE A 197 -22.53 9.48 5.35
N ARG A 198 -23.81 9.27 5.04
CA ARG A 198 -24.85 10.30 5.14
C ARG A 198 -25.50 10.30 6.51
N THR A 199 -25.26 11.37 7.26
CA THR A 199 -25.88 11.56 8.58
C THR A 199 -27.38 11.84 8.46
N PRO A 200 -28.17 11.63 9.54
CA PRO A 200 -29.57 12.03 9.59
C PRO A 200 -29.79 13.52 9.29
N ALA A 201 -28.82 14.37 9.67
CA ALA A 201 -28.79 15.81 9.41
C ALA A 201 -28.46 16.19 7.95
N ASN A 202 -28.37 15.21 7.05
CA ASN A 202 -28.09 15.39 5.62
C ASN A 202 -26.69 15.96 5.30
N GLN A 203 -25.76 15.85 6.26
CA GLN A 203 -24.33 16.07 6.03
C GLN A 203 -23.69 14.75 5.61
N ILE A 204 -22.75 14.81 4.67
CA ILE A 204 -21.91 13.66 4.29
C ILE A 204 -20.57 13.76 5.02
N VAL A 205 -20.26 12.73 5.79
CA VAL A 205 -18.98 12.56 6.46
C VAL A 205 -18.07 11.78 5.53
N ALA A 206 -17.19 12.49 4.85
CA ALA A 206 -16.36 11.96 3.77
C ALA A 206 -15.06 11.37 4.28
N PHE A 207 -14.66 10.23 3.72
CA PHE A 207 -13.34 9.62 3.94
C PHE A 207 -12.47 9.66 2.67
N GLU A 208 -13.04 10.00 1.52
CA GLU A 208 -12.33 10.15 0.25
C GLU A 208 -12.93 11.32 -0.55
N ILE A 209 -12.07 12.18 -1.12
CA ILE A 209 -12.47 13.26 -2.01
C ILE A 209 -11.44 13.40 -3.13
N ILE A 210 -11.90 13.42 -4.37
CA ILE A 210 -11.08 13.60 -5.57
C ILE A 210 -11.56 14.81 -6.35
N ALA A 211 -10.71 15.83 -6.54
CA ALA A 211 -10.96 16.89 -7.51
C ALA A 211 -10.70 16.41 -8.94
N TRP A 212 -11.76 15.89 -9.56
CA TRP A 212 -11.70 15.24 -10.85
C TRP A 212 -11.33 16.19 -12.00
N ASN A 213 -11.65 17.48 -11.86
CA ASN A 213 -11.34 18.50 -12.85
C ASN A 213 -10.03 19.25 -12.56
N VAL A 214 -9.24 18.81 -11.58
CA VAL A 214 -7.95 19.43 -11.22
C VAL A 214 -6.84 18.43 -11.42
N GLN A 215 -5.87 18.77 -12.25
CA GLN A 215 -4.67 17.97 -12.47
C GLN A 215 -3.44 18.76 -12.01
N ILE A 216 -2.74 18.21 -11.03
CA ILE A 216 -1.53 18.80 -10.45
C ILE A 216 -0.35 17.88 -10.74
N THR A 217 0.60 18.34 -11.54
CA THR A 217 1.77 17.53 -11.91
C THR A 217 2.98 17.85 -11.04
N THR A 218 3.88 16.89 -10.90
CA THR A 218 5.20 17.05 -10.28
C THR A 218 6.29 16.60 -11.26
N THR A 219 7.55 16.84 -10.91
CA THR A 219 8.73 16.40 -11.66
C THR A 219 9.74 15.80 -10.68
N GLY A 220 9.98 14.50 -10.77
CA GLY A 220 10.82 13.73 -9.88
C GLY A 220 10.15 13.41 -8.54
N ALA A 221 10.95 13.42 -7.47
CA ALA A 221 10.47 13.21 -6.10
C ALA A 221 10.04 14.56 -5.46
N PRO A 222 8.86 14.64 -4.81
CA PRO A 222 7.88 13.58 -4.65
C PRO A 222 7.00 13.37 -5.89
N THR A 223 6.66 12.10 -6.12
CA THR A 223 5.59 11.70 -7.04
C THR A 223 4.41 11.20 -6.22
N TYR A 224 3.19 11.53 -6.59
CA TYR A 224 1.98 11.04 -5.94
C TYR A 224 1.30 10.00 -6.81
N ILE A 225 0.68 9.01 -6.17
CA ILE A 225 -0.03 7.91 -6.81
C ILE A 225 -1.48 7.95 -6.36
N ARG A 226 -2.41 7.84 -7.30
CA ARG A 226 -3.82 7.53 -7.04
C ARG A 226 -4.13 6.18 -7.66
N ILE A 227 -4.72 5.27 -6.90
CA ILE A 227 -5.29 4.03 -7.46
C ILE A 227 -6.79 4.23 -7.58
N GLU A 228 -7.30 3.97 -8.78
CA GLU A 228 -8.72 4.09 -9.10
C GLU A 228 -9.40 2.71 -9.09
N GLU A 229 -8.67 1.68 -9.48
CA GLU A 229 -9.21 0.33 -9.60
C GLU A 229 -8.15 -0.69 -9.17
N THR A 230 -8.60 -1.59 -8.28
CA THR A 230 -7.86 -2.78 -7.92
C THR A 230 -8.80 -3.97 -7.95
N LEU A 231 -8.66 -4.83 -8.96
CA LEU A 231 -9.41 -6.07 -9.13
C LEU A 231 -8.48 -7.25 -9.05
N VAL A 232 -8.84 -8.26 -8.25
CA VAL A 232 -8.04 -9.46 -8.08
C VAL A 232 -8.83 -10.68 -8.55
N GLY A 233 -8.37 -11.31 -9.63
CA GLY A 233 -8.91 -12.57 -10.12
C GLY A 233 -8.38 -13.74 -9.29
N VAL A 234 -9.27 -14.51 -8.69
CA VAL A 234 -8.95 -15.65 -7.83
C VAL A 234 -8.73 -16.90 -8.69
N TYR A 235 -7.57 -17.52 -8.55
CA TYR A 235 -7.17 -18.68 -9.33
C TYR A 235 -7.90 -19.95 -8.87
N THR A 236 -8.33 -20.76 -9.83
CA THR A 236 -8.72 -22.16 -9.60
C THR A 236 -8.00 -23.09 -10.58
N ASN A 237 -7.79 -24.32 -10.14
CA ASN A 237 -7.29 -25.40 -11.00
C ASN A 237 -8.42 -26.24 -11.63
N ASP A 238 -9.68 -25.90 -11.35
CA ASP A 238 -10.83 -26.59 -11.93
C ASP A 238 -10.85 -26.38 -13.46
N PRO A 239 -10.86 -27.45 -14.27
CA PRO A 239 -10.88 -27.34 -15.73
C PRO A 239 -12.16 -26.69 -16.28
N ASN A 240 -13.23 -26.59 -15.49
CA ASN A 240 -14.46 -25.87 -15.80
C ASN A 240 -14.46 -24.43 -15.26
N GLY A 241 -13.35 -23.95 -14.69
CA GLY A 241 -13.19 -22.59 -14.18
C GLY A 241 -12.63 -21.59 -15.19
N GLU A 242 -13.33 -20.48 -15.37
CA GLU A 242 -12.82 -19.27 -15.98
C GLU A 242 -12.28 -18.35 -14.88
N VAL A 243 -11.01 -17.96 -15.01
CA VAL A 243 -10.34 -17.07 -14.06
C VAL A 243 -10.23 -15.67 -14.66
N ALA A 244 -10.73 -14.67 -13.94
CA ALA A 244 -10.62 -13.27 -14.34
C ALA A 244 -9.18 -12.75 -14.29
N GLU A 245 -8.87 -11.71 -15.06
CA GLU A 245 -7.58 -11.03 -14.96
C GLU A 245 -7.47 -10.21 -13.66
N THR A 246 -6.30 -10.23 -13.04
CA THR A 246 -5.97 -9.27 -11.97
C THR A 246 -5.53 -7.96 -12.62
N ARG A 247 -6.15 -6.84 -12.22
CA ARG A 247 -6.00 -5.55 -12.88
C ARG A 247 -5.86 -4.42 -11.86
N PHE A 248 -4.83 -3.60 -12.08
CA PHE A 248 -4.59 -2.36 -11.33
C PHE A 248 -4.61 -1.19 -12.28
N VAL A 249 -5.36 -0.14 -11.95
CA VAL A 249 -5.41 1.11 -12.70
C VAL A 249 -5.21 2.28 -11.74
N GLY A 250 -4.30 3.17 -12.11
CA GLY A 250 -4.07 4.38 -11.35
C GLY A 250 -3.49 5.51 -12.19
N TYR A 251 -3.17 6.60 -11.50
CA TYR A 251 -2.61 7.82 -12.05
C TYR A 251 -1.40 8.26 -11.22
N THR A 252 -0.51 9.04 -11.83
CA THR A 252 0.61 9.67 -11.13
C THR A 252 0.68 11.16 -11.37
N SER A 253 1.22 11.91 -10.41
CA SER A 253 1.53 13.33 -10.60
C SER A 253 2.70 13.56 -11.56
N ASP A 254 3.60 12.59 -11.72
CA ASP A 254 4.72 12.65 -12.65
C ASP A 254 4.53 11.65 -13.82
N PRO A 255 4.49 12.10 -15.08
CA PRO A 255 4.38 11.22 -16.26
C PRO A 255 5.62 10.37 -16.55
N SER A 256 6.76 10.67 -15.94
CA SER A 256 8.05 10.02 -16.25
C SER A 256 8.33 8.78 -15.40
N VAL A 257 7.50 8.52 -14.39
CA VAL A 257 7.74 7.43 -13.43
C VAL A 257 7.09 6.11 -13.82
N THR A 258 7.63 5.04 -13.27
CA THR A 258 7.02 3.71 -13.29
C THR A 258 6.55 3.33 -11.88
N VAL A 259 5.62 2.40 -11.77
CA VAL A 259 5.02 2.01 -10.48
C VAL A 259 5.23 0.52 -10.26
N SER A 260 5.93 0.13 -9.18
CA SER A 260 5.95 -1.26 -8.73
C SER A 260 4.74 -1.53 -7.84
N ILE A 261 4.24 -2.76 -7.89
CA ILE A 261 3.09 -3.24 -7.13
C ILE A 261 3.53 -4.48 -6.36
N SER A 262 3.30 -4.45 -5.05
CA SER A 262 3.60 -5.55 -4.12
C SER A 262 2.34 -5.93 -3.34
N ALA A 263 2.20 -7.22 -3.03
CA ALA A 263 1.25 -7.72 -2.04
C ALA A 263 1.86 -7.50 -0.66
N VAL A 264 1.09 -6.91 0.26
CA VAL A 264 1.47 -6.72 1.65
C VAL A 264 1.07 -7.97 2.44
N ASP A 265 2.02 -8.87 2.67
CA ASP A 265 1.80 -10.08 3.45
C ASP A 265 2.00 -9.77 4.94
N ILE A 266 1.02 -10.10 5.80
CA ILE A 266 1.03 -9.81 7.24
C ILE A 266 1.36 -11.08 8.02
N ASN A 267 2.26 -10.98 9.01
CA ASN A 267 2.47 -12.03 10.00
C ASN A 267 1.40 -11.91 11.10
N PRO A 268 0.51 -12.89 11.29
CA PRO A 268 -0.60 -12.79 12.24
C PRO A 268 -0.16 -12.74 13.71
N CYS A 269 1.04 -13.20 14.06
CA CYS A 269 1.52 -13.17 15.44
C CYS A 269 2.22 -11.86 15.81
N THR A 270 2.74 -11.12 14.83
CA THR A 270 3.61 -9.95 15.09
C THR A 270 3.13 -8.68 14.43
N GLY A 271 2.17 -8.74 13.50
CA GLY A 271 1.70 -7.59 12.73
C GLY A 271 2.72 -7.10 11.70
N LEU A 272 3.88 -7.74 11.61
CA LEU A 272 4.93 -7.35 10.67
C LEU A 272 4.46 -7.59 9.25
N THR A 273 4.53 -6.54 8.43
CA THR A 273 4.23 -6.60 7.01
C THR A 273 5.48 -6.87 6.19
N THR A 274 5.36 -7.73 5.17
CA THR A 274 6.41 -7.98 4.18
C THR A 274 5.86 -7.76 2.78
N ASP A 275 6.64 -7.10 1.92
CA ASP A 275 6.24 -6.81 0.56
C ASP A 275 6.71 -7.90 -0.39
N ARG A 276 5.76 -8.61 -1.01
CA ARG A 276 6.01 -9.56 -2.08
C ARG A 276 5.72 -8.92 -3.42
N ALA A 277 6.69 -8.91 -4.32
CA ALA A 277 6.52 -8.35 -5.65
C ALA A 277 5.41 -9.04 -6.46
N ILE A 278 4.55 -8.24 -7.08
CA ILE A 278 3.40 -8.72 -7.87
C ILE A 278 3.52 -8.27 -9.33
N ALA A 279 3.78 -6.98 -9.57
CA ALA A 279 3.90 -6.47 -10.93
C ALA A 279 4.65 -5.13 -10.99
N VAL A 280 4.94 -4.70 -12.22
CA VAL A 280 5.36 -3.33 -12.52
C VAL A 280 4.42 -2.76 -13.58
N ALA A 281 3.82 -1.61 -13.27
CA ALA A 281 2.98 -0.85 -14.19
C ALA A 281 3.80 0.23 -14.90
N GLN A 282 3.52 0.39 -16.19
CA GLN A 282 4.03 1.48 -16.99
C GLN A 282 2.94 2.50 -17.27
N GLN A 283 3.37 3.73 -17.51
CA GLN A 283 2.51 4.80 -18.00
C GLN A 283 1.95 4.41 -19.37
N ARG A 284 0.64 4.58 -19.52
CA ARG A 284 -0.07 4.48 -20.78
C ARG A 284 -0.22 5.89 -21.34
N PRO A 285 0.47 6.24 -22.43
CA PRO A 285 0.25 7.52 -23.09
C PRO A 285 -1.18 7.56 -23.63
N GLU A 286 -2.07 8.28 -22.94
CA GLU A 286 -3.44 8.54 -23.37
C GLU A 286 -3.56 9.99 -23.88
N ALA A 287 -4.42 10.21 -24.88
CA ALA A 287 -4.76 11.54 -25.35
C ALA A 287 -5.33 12.36 -24.18
N GLY A 288 -4.72 13.51 -23.87
CA GLY A 288 -5.12 14.37 -22.76
C GLY A 288 -4.18 14.38 -21.55
N GLY A 289 -3.08 13.61 -21.55
CA GLY A 289 -2.00 13.78 -20.57
C GLY A 289 -2.35 13.35 -19.15
N ARG A 290 -3.23 12.36 -18.97
CA ARG A 290 -3.76 11.93 -17.67
C ARG A 290 -2.76 11.20 -16.75
N ASN A 291 -1.53 10.90 -17.22
CA ASN A 291 -0.52 10.14 -16.46
C ASN A 291 -1.06 8.82 -15.89
N LYS A 292 -1.83 8.11 -16.70
CA LYS A 292 -2.46 6.85 -16.30
C LYS A 292 -1.48 5.70 -16.42
N TRP A 293 -1.49 4.78 -15.47
CA TRP A 293 -0.79 3.51 -15.56
C TRP A 293 -1.77 2.33 -15.42
N ILE A 294 -1.43 1.20 -16.02
CA ILE A 294 -2.22 -0.03 -15.96
C ILE A 294 -1.28 -1.21 -15.79
N SER A 295 -1.59 -2.07 -14.82
CA SER A 295 -1.01 -3.41 -14.71
C SER A 295 -2.09 -4.45 -14.91
N ARG A 296 -1.75 -5.51 -15.66
CA ARG A 296 -2.60 -6.68 -15.88
C ARG A 296 -1.76 -7.92 -15.65
N ILE A 297 -2.28 -8.82 -14.83
CA ILE A 297 -1.66 -10.08 -14.47
C ILE A 297 -2.62 -11.17 -14.90
N ASP A 298 -2.08 -12.11 -15.67
CA ASP A 298 -2.86 -13.22 -16.21
C ASP A 298 -3.36 -14.11 -15.07
N GLY A 299 -4.62 -14.53 -15.15
CA GLY A 299 -5.28 -15.39 -14.16
C GLY A 299 -4.85 -16.86 -14.23
N THR A 300 -3.76 -17.18 -14.95
CA THR A 300 -3.33 -18.57 -15.21
C THR A 300 -2.33 -19.12 -14.20
N VAL A 301 -1.91 -18.31 -13.21
CA VAL A 301 -0.86 -18.69 -12.25
C VAL A 301 -1.41 -18.72 -10.83
N PRO A 302 -1.22 -19.84 -10.08
CA PRO A 302 -1.53 -19.90 -8.66
C PRO A 302 -0.85 -18.75 -7.91
N THR A 303 -1.63 -17.96 -7.19
CA THR A 303 -1.14 -16.78 -6.47
C THR A 303 -1.72 -16.77 -5.07
N VAL A 304 -0.91 -16.40 -4.08
CA VAL A 304 -1.39 -16.12 -2.73
C VAL A 304 -1.91 -14.70 -2.68
N TYR A 305 -3.14 -14.52 -2.20
CA TYR A 305 -3.82 -13.23 -2.12
C TYR A 305 -3.72 -12.63 -0.72
N THR A 306 -3.69 -11.31 -0.66
CA THR A 306 -3.69 -10.53 0.58
C THR A 306 -4.78 -9.46 0.52
N ARG A 307 -5.02 -8.78 1.64
CA ARG A 307 -6.01 -7.71 1.78
C ARG A 307 -5.52 -6.39 1.16
N GLU A 308 -4.21 -6.15 1.16
CA GLU A 308 -3.62 -4.85 0.83
C GLU A 308 -2.48 -4.98 -0.18
N TYR A 309 -2.43 -4.07 -1.14
CA TYR A 309 -1.38 -3.98 -2.15
C TYR A 309 -0.73 -2.62 -2.09
N ARG A 310 0.60 -2.59 -2.07
CA ARG A 310 1.40 -1.37 -2.06
C ARG A 310 1.89 -1.07 -3.46
N ALA A 311 1.55 0.12 -3.96
CA ALA A 311 2.15 0.70 -5.15
C ALA A 311 3.26 1.67 -4.73
N VAL A 312 4.42 1.62 -5.39
CA VAL A 312 5.55 2.53 -5.14
C VAL A 312 6.11 3.07 -6.45
N ALA A 313 6.31 4.38 -6.52
CA ALA A 313 6.86 5.06 -7.68
C ALA A 313 8.38 4.83 -7.76
N SER A 314 8.92 4.78 -8.98
CA SER A 314 10.36 4.60 -9.23
C SER A 314 11.25 5.72 -8.65
N THR A 315 10.67 6.85 -8.25
CA THR A 315 11.36 7.95 -7.55
C THR A 315 11.56 7.68 -6.06
N GLY A 316 11.01 6.59 -5.53
CA GLY A 316 10.97 6.30 -4.10
C GLY A 316 9.96 7.15 -3.34
N THR A 317 10.01 7.05 -2.01
CA THR A 317 9.07 7.72 -1.10
C THR A 317 9.67 8.95 -0.43
N VAL A 318 8.84 9.94 -0.12
CA VAL A 318 9.22 11.16 0.60
C VAL A 318 8.08 11.57 1.53
N VAL A 319 8.39 11.83 2.81
CA VAL A 319 7.41 12.38 3.75
C VAL A 319 7.30 13.89 3.51
N THR A 320 6.08 14.34 3.21
CA THR A 320 5.76 15.75 2.97
C THR A 320 5.72 16.56 4.27
N ARG A 321 5.64 17.90 4.18
CA ARG A 321 5.46 18.73 5.39
C ARG A 321 4.12 18.50 6.09
N ASN A 322 3.18 17.86 5.39
CA ASN A 322 1.86 17.49 5.89
C ASN A 322 1.84 16.10 6.57
N GLY A 323 2.96 15.37 6.61
CA GLY A 323 3.03 14.01 7.17
C GLY A 323 2.65 12.90 6.18
N ILE A 324 2.12 13.25 4.99
CA ILE A 324 1.76 12.29 3.94
C ILE A 324 3.03 11.67 3.35
N VAL A 325 3.04 10.34 3.17
CA VAL A 325 4.13 9.63 2.51
C VAL A 325 3.90 9.61 1.00
N ALA A 326 4.46 10.59 0.31
CA ALA A 326 4.45 10.61 -1.15
C ALA A 326 5.31 9.48 -1.73
N GLY A 327 5.03 9.10 -2.97
CA GLY A 327 5.75 8.05 -3.70
C GLY A 327 5.22 6.65 -3.47
N GLN A 328 4.23 6.49 -2.59
CA GLN A 328 3.55 5.23 -2.36
C GLN A 328 2.03 5.41 -2.26
N TYR A 329 1.31 4.31 -2.45
CA TYR A 329 -0.11 4.18 -2.14
C TYR A 329 -0.40 2.76 -1.70
N VAL A 330 -1.02 2.57 -0.54
CA VAL A 330 -1.51 1.25 -0.11
C VAL A 330 -3.00 1.17 -0.44
N SER A 331 -3.37 0.32 -1.40
CA SER A 331 -4.76 0.07 -1.75
C SER A 331 -5.28 -1.15 -0.99
N PRO A 332 -6.40 -1.03 -0.26
CA PRO A 332 -7.18 -2.21 0.08
C PRO A 332 -7.73 -2.84 -1.21
N ILE A 333 -7.94 -4.15 -1.20
CA ILE A 333 -8.71 -4.84 -2.24
C ILE A 333 -10.19 -4.70 -1.93
N LEU A 334 -10.95 -4.29 -2.94
CA LEU A 334 -12.38 -4.06 -2.83
C LEU A 334 -13.20 -5.16 -3.53
N GLU A 335 -12.57 -5.90 -4.44
CA GLU A 335 -13.22 -6.95 -5.21
C GLU A 335 -12.25 -8.09 -5.53
N TRP A 336 -12.61 -9.28 -5.06
CA TRP A 336 -12.05 -10.54 -5.53
C TRP A 336 -13.05 -11.21 -6.44
N ILE A 337 -12.64 -11.41 -7.69
CA ILE A 337 -13.48 -12.08 -8.69
C ILE A 337 -13.20 -13.56 -8.56
N GLN A 338 -14.16 -14.26 -7.96
CA GLN A 338 -14.14 -15.73 -7.84
C GLN A 338 -14.24 -16.37 -9.23
N PRO A 339 -13.74 -17.60 -9.41
CA PRO A 339 -13.83 -18.29 -10.69
C PRO A 339 -15.28 -18.44 -11.17
N GLU A 340 -15.49 -18.21 -12.46
CA GLU A 340 -16.79 -18.38 -13.11
C GLU A 340 -16.86 -19.73 -13.83
N LEU A 341 -18.08 -20.22 -14.03
CA LEU A 341 -18.30 -21.51 -14.67
C LEU A 341 -18.22 -21.39 -16.20
N LEU A 342 -17.30 -22.13 -16.83
CA LEU A 342 -17.14 -22.15 -18.29
C LEU A 342 -18.33 -22.76 -19.03
N VAL A 343 -18.97 -23.77 -18.44
CA VAL A 343 -20.01 -24.58 -19.10
C VAL A 343 -21.37 -24.31 -18.45
N PRO A 344 -22.28 -23.57 -19.13
CA PRO A 344 -23.61 -23.29 -18.60
C PRO A 344 -24.37 -24.56 -18.19
N GLY A 345 -24.99 -24.52 -17.02
CA GLY A 345 -25.80 -25.63 -16.49
C GLY A 345 -25.03 -26.69 -15.71
N SER A 346 -23.71 -26.57 -15.56
CA SER A 346 -22.95 -27.39 -14.59
C SER A 346 -23.12 -26.85 -13.17
N GLU A 347 -22.70 -27.65 -12.18
CA GLU A 347 -22.69 -27.22 -10.78
C GLU A 347 -21.78 -25.98 -10.61
N PRO A 348 -22.16 -24.99 -9.79
CA PRO A 348 -21.30 -23.85 -9.47
C PRO A 348 -19.95 -24.29 -8.88
N LEU A 349 -18.91 -23.53 -9.18
CA LEU A 349 -17.58 -23.74 -8.59
C LEU A 349 -17.57 -23.33 -7.13
N ILE A 350 -16.72 -24.01 -6.35
CA ILE A 350 -16.44 -23.59 -4.98
C ILE A 350 -15.66 -22.27 -5.00
N HIS A 351 -15.87 -21.43 -3.99
CA HIS A 351 -15.01 -20.29 -3.78
C HIS A 351 -13.67 -20.71 -3.16
N GLU A 352 -12.57 -20.15 -3.67
CA GLU A 352 -11.20 -20.60 -3.38
C GLU A 352 -10.55 -19.85 -2.21
N PHE A 353 -11.14 -19.95 -1.01
CA PHE A 353 -10.67 -19.22 0.17
C PHE A 353 -9.30 -19.68 0.68
N SER A 354 -8.85 -20.88 0.31
CA SER A 354 -7.53 -21.41 0.67
C SER A 354 -6.34 -20.57 0.20
N GLN A 355 -6.53 -19.70 -0.80
CA GLN A 355 -5.46 -18.89 -1.37
C GLN A 355 -5.31 -17.51 -0.69
N PHE A 356 -6.22 -17.17 0.21
CA PHE A 356 -6.24 -15.89 0.91
C PHE A 356 -5.43 -16.01 2.20
N SER A 357 -4.26 -15.36 2.24
CA SER A 357 -3.34 -15.48 3.38
C SER A 357 -3.97 -14.95 4.67
N HIS A 358 -4.73 -13.86 4.61
CA HIS A 358 -5.41 -13.27 5.76
C HIS A 358 -6.57 -14.13 6.28
N ILE A 359 -7.19 -14.97 5.44
CA ILE A 359 -8.26 -15.90 5.86
C ILE A 359 -7.66 -17.20 6.41
N THR A 360 -6.62 -17.73 5.75
CA THR A 360 -5.97 -18.99 6.16
C THR A 360 -4.99 -18.85 7.30
N LYS A 361 -4.41 -17.66 7.49
CA LYS A 361 -3.46 -17.37 8.57
C LYS A 361 -4.04 -16.51 9.69
N GLY A 362 -5.09 -15.75 9.41
CA GLY A 362 -5.57 -14.71 10.31
C GLY A 362 -4.83 -13.38 10.14
N VAL A 363 -5.18 -12.42 10.99
CA VAL A 363 -4.57 -11.09 11.08
C VAL A 363 -4.29 -10.73 12.54
N GLY A 364 -3.26 -9.93 12.79
CA GLY A 364 -2.97 -9.44 14.13
C GLY A 364 -1.49 -9.19 14.38
N PRO A 365 -1.13 -8.74 15.59
CA PRO A 365 -2.05 -8.18 16.58
C PRO A 365 -2.58 -6.79 16.16
N ASP A 366 -3.79 -6.43 16.59
CA ASP A 366 -4.31 -5.06 16.49
C ASP A 366 -3.70 -4.14 17.58
N GLU A 367 -4.13 -2.87 17.68
CA GLU A 367 -3.63 -1.92 18.68
C GLU A 367 -3.93 -2.36 20.12
N ASP A 368 -4.99 -3.16 20.30
CA ASP A 368 -5.41 -3.76 21.56
C ASP A 368 -4.70 -5.11 21.85
N GLY A 369 -3.87 -5.61 20.93
CA GLY A 369 -3.13 -6.86 21.07
C GLY A 369 -3.91 -8.11 20.64
N ASN A 370 -5.10 -7.97 20.06
CA ASN A 370 -5.93 -9.08 19.61
C ASN A 370 -5.39 -9.70 18.32
N ILE A 371 -5.34 -11.03 18.30
CA ILE A 371 -5.02 -11.81 17.09
C ILE A 371 -6.29 -12.51 16.64
N PHE A 372 -6.68 -12.26 15.39
CA PHE A 372 -7.84 -12.84 14.75
C PHE A 372 -7.40 -14.03 13.92
N GLY A 373 -7.75 -15.23 14.36
CA GLY A 373 -7.40 -16.47 13.66
C GLY A 373 -8.32 -16.81 12.50
N PRO A 374 -7.98 -17.87 11.76
CA PRO A 374 -8.86 -18.45 10.74
C PRO A 374 -10.21 -18.86 11.31
N LEU A 375 -11.24 -18.85 10.46
CA LEU A 375 -12.57 -19.36 10.80
C LEU A 375 -12.54 -20.83 11.23
N ASP A 376 -13.31 -21.16 12.27
CA ASP A 376 -13.60 -22.54 12.69
C ASP A 376 -15.13 -22.74 12.78
N PRO A 377 -15.74 -23.55 11.89
CA PRO A 377 -15.12 -24.29 10.80
C PRO A 377 -14.66 -23.40 9.63
N PHE A 378 -13.57 -23.79 8.96
CA PHE A 378 -13.07 -23.07 7.78
C PHE A 378 -14.04 -23.21 6.60
N PRO A 379 -14.27 -22.14 5.79
CA PRO A 379 -15.20 -22.14 4.66
C PRO A 379 -14.73 -22.99 3.45
N GLN A 380 -13.85 -23.96 3.64
CA GLN A 380 -13.43 -24.91 2.61
C GLN A 380 -12.92 -26.20 3.27
N SER A 381 -13.34 -27.36 2.75
CA SER A 381 -12.90 -28.65 3.31
C SER A 381 -11.45 -28.98 2.91
N GLY A 382 -10.71 -29.64 3.82
CA GLY A 382 -9.35 -30.14 3.53
C GLY A 382 -8.26 -29.07 3.50
N VAL A 383 -8.55 -27.84 3.91
CA VAL A 383 -7.59 -26.74 3.99
C VAL A 383 -6.92 -26.75 5.36
N ALA A 384 -5.59 -26.76 5.36
CA ALA A 384 -4.81 -26.53 6.58
C ALA A 384 -4.79 -25.04 6.90
N VAL A 385 -5.26 -24.67 8.09
CA VAL A 385 -5.29 -23.29 8.58
C VAL A 385 -4.24 -23.09 9.67
N PHE A 386 -3.79 -21.85 9.82
CA PHE A 386 -2.83 -21.48 10.86
C PHE A 386 -3.45 -21.59 12.25
N ASP A 387 -2.69 -22.15 13.19
CA ASP A 387 -3.09 -22.25 14.59
C ASP A 387 -2.57 -21.02 15.37
N ILE A 388 -3.48 -20.09 15.67
CA ILE A 388 -3.14 -18.88 16.42
C ILE A 388 -2.70 -19.13 17.87
N SER A 389 -2.97 -20.33 18.44
CA SER A 389 -2.47 -20.67 19.77
C SER A 389 -0.93 -20.79 19.81
N THR A 390 -0.31 -20.88 18.63
CA THR A 390 1.16 -20.84 18.49
C THR A 390 1.73 -19.43 18.60
N CYS A 391 0.90 -18.39 18.51
CA CYS A 391 1.31 -17.01 18.74
C CYS A 391 1.53 -16.76 20.23
N SER A 392 2.59 -16.03 20.56
CA SER A 392 2.81 -15.54 21.92
C SER A 392 1.96 -14.27 22.16
N PRO A 393 1.49 -13.98 23.39
CA PRO A 393 0.62 -12.82 23.65
C PRO A 393 1.30 -11.51 23.27
N ALA A 394 0.72 -10.75 22.33
CA ALA A 394 1.30 -9.50 21.89
C ALA A 394 1.29 -8.46 23.02
N THR A 395 2.39 -7.74 23.21
CA THR A 395 2.39 -6.48 23.96
C THR A 395 2.27 -5.34 22.94
N PRO A 396 1.24 -4.49 23.01
CA PRO A 396 1.01 -3.46 22.02
C PRO A 396 2.07 -2.38 22.17
N THR A 397 2.92 -2.20 21.16
CA THR A 397 3.57 -0.91 20.90
C THR A 397 4.03 -0.81 19.45
N ASP A 398 3.31 0.06 18.73
CA ASP A 398 3.81 1.07 17.78
C ASP A 398 3.40 0.87 16.29
N PRO A 399 2.62 1.82 15.71
CA PRO A 399 2.22 1.83 14.30
C PRO A 399 3.41 1.97 13.33
N GLN A 400 3.33 1.26 12.20
CA GLN A 400 4.39 1.25 11.18
C GLN A 400 4.32 2.45 10.21
N THR A 401 5.40 3.24 10.16
CA THR A 401 5.72 4.14 9.03
C THR A 401 6.65 3.44 8.02
N PRO A 402 6.47 3.66 6.71
CA PRO A 402 7.30 3.05 5.66
C PRO A 402 8.56 3.88 5.42
N GLN A 403 9.65 3.45 6.04
CA GLN A 403 11.02 3.76 5.65
C GLN A 403 11.81 2.45 5.50
N PRO A 404 12.93 2.44 4.74
CA PRO A 404 13.84 1.29 4.74
C PRO A 404 14.24 0.97 6.18
N HIS A 405 13.83 -0.20 6.66
CA HIS A 405 14.05 -0.67 8.02
C HIS A 405 14.84 -1.98 7.96
N VAL A 406 15.69 -2.19 8.97
CA VAL A 406 16.30 -3.49 9.24
C VAL A 406 15.82 -3.90 10.62
N ASP A 407 15.08 -5.00 10.68
CA ASP A 407 14.54 -5.53 11.93
C ASP A 407 15.59 -6.39 12.64
N ALA A 408 16.00 -5.95 13.84
CA ALA A 408 16.78 -6.77 14.75
C ALA A 408 15.84 -7.53 15.68
N ASN A 409 15.68 -8.82 15.42
CA ASN A 409 14.77 -9.66 16.17
C ASN A 409 15.51 -10.45 17.26
N ILE A 410 15.26 -10.17 18.55
CA ILE A 410 15.91 -10.86 19.69
C ILE A 410 15.00 -11.94 20.27
N LYS A 411 15.43 -13.21 20.25
CA LYS A 411 14.84 -14.25 21.13
C LYS A 411 15.46 -14.16 22.51
N ILE A 412 14.68 -13.81 23.54
CA ILE A 412 15.14 -13.88 24.94
C ILE A 412 15.02 -15.33 25.44
N GLY A 413 16.01 -16.16 25.11
CA GLY A 413 16.18 -17.52 25.64
C GLY A 413 16.98 -17.55 26.95
N THR A 414 16.96 -18.69 27.66
CA THR A 414 17.80 -19.01 28.85
C THR A 414 19.23 -18.50 28.65
N SER A 415 19.74 -17.72 29.62
CA SER A 415 21.01 -16.95 29.64
C SER A 415 21.95 -17.08 28.44
N GLY A 416 22.27 -15.96 27.77
CA GLY A 416 23.33 -15.90 26.75
C GLY A 416 22.89 -16.15 25.31
N SER A 417 21.65 -15.85 24.96
CA SER A 417 21.18 -15.94 23.56
C SER A 417 21.59 -14.70 22.76
N THR A 418 22.48 -14.89 21.79
CA THR A 418 22.84 -13.91 20.75
C THR A 418 22.09 -14.26 19.46
N ALA A 419 21.33 -13.33 18.89
CA ALA A 419 20.77 -13.47 17.56
C ALA A 419 21.59 -12.62 16.57
N THR A 420 22.16 -13.25 15.55
CA THR A 420 22.86 -12.55 14.45
C THR A 420 21.88 -12.37 13.31
N VAL A 421 21.56 -11.13 12.96
CA VAL A 421 20.83 -10.83 11.71
C VAL A 421 21.84 -10.88 10.57
N THR A 422 21.63 -11.79 9.62
CA THR A 422 22.60 -12.07 8.53
C THR A 422 22.42 -11.17 7.30
N ASP A 423 21.47 -10.24 7.33
CA ASP A 423 21.27 -9.29 6.25
C ASP A 423 22.28 -8.14 6.37
N HIS A 424 23.24 -8.11 5.44
CA HIS A 424 24.17 -7.00 5.30
C HIS A 424 23.47 -5.81 4.63
N LEU A 425 23.27 -4.72 5.39
CA LEU A 425 22.76 -3.48 4.83
C LEU A 425 23.92 -2.64 4.29
N TYR A 426 23.97 -2.39 2.97
CA TYR A 426 24.95 -1.49 2.36
C TYR A 426 24.42 -0.06 2.33
N VAL A 427 25.10 0.86 3.01
CA VAL A 427 24.71 2.28 3.11
C VAL A 427 25.88 3.22 2.74
N ARG A 428 25.56 4.48 2.41
CA ARG A 428 26.49 5.57 2.16
C ARG A 428 26.44 6.61 3.29
N SER A 429 27.43 7.50 3.33
CA SER A 429 27.57 8.48 4.41
C SER A 429 26.46 9.53 4.46
N ASP A 430 25.72 9.70 3.38
CA ASP A 430 24.58 10.62 3.27
C ASP A 430 23.23 9.93 3.48
N ASP A 431 23.19 8.64 3.80
CA ASP A 431 21.97 7.89 4.11
C ASP A 431 21.53 8.07 5.56
N THR A 432 20.23 8.25 5.75
CA THR A 432 19.59 8.12 7.05
C THR A 432 18.77 6.84 7.07
N PHE A 433 18.99 6.00 8.08
CA PHE A 433 18.30 4.73 8.24
C PHE A 433 17.91 4.52 9.70
N VAL A 434 16.91 3.66 9.92
CA VAL A 434 16.36 3.40 11.26
C VAL A 434 16.57 1.93 11.60
N LEU A 435 17.21 1.69 12.74
CA LEU A 435 17.24 0.39 13.39
C LEU A 435 16.03 0.26 14.29
N LYS A 436 15.32 -0.86 14.18
CA LYS A 436 14.19 -1.19 15.04
C LYS A 436 14.47 -2.46 15.81
N GLY A 437 14.24 -2.39 17.11
CA GLY A 437 14.40 -3.49 18.03
C GLY A 437 13.06 -4.12 18.33
N SER A 438 12.99 -5.44 18.21
CA SER A 438 11.82 -6.19 18.65
C SER A 438 12.23 -7.34 19.57
N GLN A 439 11.30 -7.76 20.42
CA GLN A 439 11.44 -8.96 21.22
C GLN A 439 10.64 -10.09 20.57
N LEU A 440 11.34 -11.12 20.11
CA LEU A 440 10.74 -12.38 19.73
C LEU A 440 10.51 -13.20 21.00
N ASN A 441 9.24 -13.54 21.27
CA ASN A 441 8.75 -14.32 22.42
C ASN A 441 8.47 -13.48 23.68
N PRO A 442 7.26 -12.94 23.80
CA PRO A 442 6.65 -12.66 25.09
C PRO A 442 6.32 -14.00 25.76
N SER A 443 7.33 -14.66 26.35
CA SER A 443 7.00 -15.69 27.34
C SER A 443 6.20 -15.01 28.46
N THR A 444 5.21 -15.69 29.05
CA THR A 444 4.41 -15.17 30.18
C THR A 444 5.26 -14.67 31.35
N VAL A 445 6.53 -15.08 31.42
CA VAL A 445 7.55 -14.62 32.38
C VAL A 445 7.82 -13.11 32.29
N PHE A 446 7.59 -12.47 31.13
CA PHE A 446 7.89 -11.04 30.89
C PHE A 446 6.66 -10.16 30.65
N ALA A 447 5.44 -10.71 30.71
CA ALA A 447 4.20 -10.02 30.32
C ALA A 447 3.89 -8.74 31.13
N ASN A 448 4.52 -8.59 32.31
CA ASN A 448 4.39 -7.42 33.19
C ASN A 448 5.73 -6.74 33.49
N ASP A 449 6.77 -7.00 32.70
CA ASP A 449 8.12 -6.47 32.97
C ASP A 449 8.37 -5.14 32.26
N THR A 450 9.06 -4.24 32.96
CA THR A 450 9.56 -3.01 32.36
C THR A 450 10.89 -3.33 31.67
N LEU A 451 10.83 -3.47 30.35
CA LEU A 451 12.01 -3.72 29.54
C LEU A 451 12.76 -2.41 29.23
N THR A 452 14.07 -2.41 29.47
CA THR A 452 14.95 -1.32 29.05
C THR A 452 15.69 -1.71 27.79
N TRP A 453 15.62 -0.84 26.79
CA TRP A 453 16.20 -1.03 25.46
C TRP A 453 17.43 -0.14 25.30
N ARG A 454 18.49 -0.67 24.69
CA ARG A 454 19.70 0.10 24.43
C ARG A 454 20.34 -0.30 23.13
N TRP A 455 20.44 0.67 22.22
CA TRP A 455 21.25 0.58 21.02
C TRP A 455 22.66 1.09 21.29
N SER A 456 23.66 0.29 20.92
CA SER A 456 25.07 0.68 20.96
C SER A 456 25.81 0.15 19.73
N ILE A 457 26.97 0.74 19.43
CA ILE A 457 27.90 0.22 18.44
C ILE A 457 28.94 -0.67 19.15
N VAL A 458 29.20 -1.85 18.60
CA VAL A 458 30.24 -2.75 19.08
C VAL A 458 31.56 -2.32 18.44
N THR A 459 32.21 -1.34 19.05
CA THR A 459 33.39 -0.66 18.49
C THR A 459 34.54 -1.59 18.16
N ALA A 460 34.72 -2.67 18.91
CA ALA A 460 35.79 -3.65 18.68
C ALA A 460 35.60 -4.48 17.40
N GLU A 461 34.36 -4.56 16.90
CA GLU A 461 33.96 -5.36 15.73
C GLU A 461 33.47 -4.47 14.57
N SER A 462 33.58 -3.15 14.73
CA SER A 462 33.14 -2.16 13.75
C SER A 462 34.34 -1.45 13.11
N ALA A 463 34.19 -1.02 11.86
CA ALA A 463 35.15 -0.20 11.13
C ALA A 463 35.32 1.21 11.74
N GLY A 464 34.41 1.62 12.63
CA GLY A 464 34.46 2.88 13.35
C GLY A 464 33.70 2.86 14.67
N THR A 465 33.45 4.05 15.20
CA THR A 465 32.82 4.29 16.51
C THR A 465 31.57 5.15 16.36
N GLU A 466 30.86 5.38 17.47
CA GLU A 466 29.68 6.26 17.50
C GLU A 466 30.02 7.69 17.05
N ALA A 467 31.26 8.15 17.26
CA ALA A 467 31.73 9.45 16.79
C ALA A 467 31.83 9.57 15.26
N ASN A 468 31.80 8.43 14.55
CA ASN A 468 31.73 8.40 13.08
C ASN A 468 30.29 8.51 12.57
N LEU A 469 29.31 8.72 13.44
CA LEU A 469 27.92 8.99 13.08
C LEU A 469 27.64 10.49 13.19
N SER A 470 27.08 11.08 12.14
CA SER A 470 26.55 12.45 12.17
C SER A 470 25.18 12.52 12.84
N THR A 471 24.48 11.39 12.92
CA THR A 471 23.25 11.24 13.70
C THR A 471 23.23 9.86 14.33
N PHE A 472 22.97 9.80 15.63
CA PHE A 472 22.58 8.57 16.31
C PHE A 472 21.61 8.92 17.44
N SER A 473 20.35 9.10 17.06
CA SER A 473 19.29 9.51 17.95
C SER A 473 18.36 8.34 18.23
N ARG A 474 18.15 8.02 19.50
CA ARG A 474 17.25 6.96 19.94
C ARG A 474 15.87 7.54 20.20
N SER A 475 14.80 6.78 19.94
CA SER A 475 13.44 7.18 20.32
C SER A 475 13.29 7.30 21.84
N ALA A 476 12.23 7.94 22.30
CA ALA A 476 11.96 8.12 23.73
C ALA A 476 11.89 6.79 24.50
N ASP A 477 11.45 5.71 23.82
CA ASP A 477 11.39 4.35 24.35
C ASP A 477 12.65 3.50 24.05
N ASN A 478 13.64 4.07 23.35
CA ASN A 478 14.87 3.43 22.87
C ASN A 478 14.68 2.18 22.00
N LYS A 479 13.45 1.87 21.54
CA LYS A 479 13.19 0.73 20.65
C LYS A 479 13.74 0.98 19.25
N THR A 480 13.77 2.23 18.84
CA THR A 480 14.30 2.63 17.56
C THR A 480 15.54 3.50 17.72
N ALA A 481 16.45 3.41 16.75
CA ALA A 481 17.57 4.34 16.62
C ALA A 481 17.65 4.82 15.17
N THR A 482 17.66 6.14 14.99
CA THR A 482 17.91 6.78 13.69
C THR A 482 19.38 7.08 13.57
N LEU A 483 19.98 6.65 12.45
CA LEU A 483 21.40 6.73 12.21
C LEU A 483 21.71 7.46 10.91
N LYS A 484 22.82 8.17 10.90
CA LYS A 484 23.47 8.71 9.71
C LYS A 484 24.97 8.69 9.93
N PHE A 485 25.73 8.17 8.98
CA PHE A 485 27.18 8.23 9.04
C PHE A 485 27.70 9.66 8.83
N ALA A 486 28.84 10.01 9.41
CA ALA A 486 29.54 11.23 9.04
C ALA A 486 30.20 11.04 7.67
N SER A 487 30.37 12.11 6.90
CA SER A 487 31.10 12.04 5.62
C SER A 487 32.56 11.59 5.79
N SER A 488 33.12 11.71 6.99
CA SER A 488 34.46 11.26 7.38
C SER A 488 34.51 9.84 7.97
N ALA A 489 33.39 9.13 8.05
CA ALA A 489 33.34 7.80 8.62
C ALA A 489 34.15 6.78 7.79
N PRO A 490 35.00 5.94 8.42
CA PRO A 490 35.70 4.87 7.72
C PRO A 490 34.74 3.88 7.07
N THR A 491 35.02 3.45 5.85
CA THR A 491 34.20 2.44 5.17
C THR A 491 34.48 1.05 5.70
N GLY A 492 33.45 0.21 5.75
CA GLY A 492 33.50 -1.15 6.28
C GLY A 492 32.26 -1.47 7.11
N ASP A 493 32.31 -2.61 7.80
CA ASP A 493 31.19 -3.12 8.58
C ASP A 493 31.10 -2.42 9.93
N TYR A 494 29.90 -1.98 10.30
CA TYR A 494 29.55 -1.41 11.59
C TYR A 494 28.56 -2.34 12.26
N LEU A 495 28.95 -2.90 13.40
CA LEU A 495 28.12 -3.81 14.17
C LEU A 495 27.33 -3.02 15.22
N PHE A 496 26.02 -2.97 15.05
CA PHE A 496 25.10 -2.37 16.00
C PHE A 496 24.48 -3.44 16.87
N ARG A 497 24.59 -3.27 18.18
CA ARG A 497 24.02 -4.16 19.19
C ARG A 497 22.80 -3.53 19.81
N LEU A 498 21.69 -4.24 19.73
CA LEU A 498 20.53 -4.02 20.59
C LEU A 498 20.69 -4.87 21.84
N GLU A 499 20.56 -4.22 23.00
CA GLU A 499 20.46 -4.86 24.30
C GLU A 499 19.06 -4.63 24.88
N ILE A 500 18.39 -5.71 25.29
CA ILE A 500 17.10 -5.67 25.98
C ILE A 500 17.31 -6.25 27.37
N THR A 501 17.08 -5.45 28.40
CA THR A 501 17.21 -5.89 29.79
C THR A 501 15.84 -5.90 30.48
N SER A 502 15.54 -7.03 31.09
CA SER A 502 14.43 -7.29 31.99
C SER A 502 14.91 -7.08 33.42
N GLN A 503 14.41 -6.04 34.08
CA GLN A 503 14.78 -5.76 35.47
C GLN A 503 14.15 -6.76 36.44
N SER A 504 12.90 -7.16 36.19
CA SER A 504 12.21 -8.10 37.09
C SER A 504 12.82 -9.50 37.08
N GLN A 505 13.39 -9.93 35.95
CA GLN A 505 14.03 -11.24 35.83
C GLN A 505 15.55 -11.18 35.97
N ASN A 506 16.14 -9.98 36.02
CA ASN A 506 17.60 -9.76 36.00
C ASN A 506 18.27 -10.45 34.79
N ARG A 507 17.71 -10.23 33.60
CA ARG A 507 18.16 -10.90 32.36
C ARG A 507 18.35 -9.91 31.24
N THR A 508 19.38 -10.15 30.44
CA THR A 508 19.71 -9.33 29.27
C THR A 508 19.84 -10.22 28.04
N GLY A 509 19.18 -9.81 26.95
CA GLY A 509 19.32 -10.41 25.62
C GLY A 509 19.97 -9.41 24.66
N THR A 510 20.70 -9.92 23.66
CA THR A 510 21.38 -9.09 22.66
C THR A 510 21.12 -9.57 21.24
N ALA A 511 20.94 -8.64 20.30
CA ALA A 511 21.03 -8.91 18.86
C ALA A 511 22.03 -7.97 18.22
N ASP A 512 22.74 -8.51 17.23
CA ASP A 512 23.68 -7.75 16.44
C ASP A 512 23.18 -7.62 15.00
N VAL A 513 23.29 -6.41 14.46
CA VAL A 513 23.00 -6.05 13.08
C VAL A 513 24.26 -5.47 12.46
N THR A 514 24.69 -6.05 11.35
CA THR A 514 25.84 -5.55 10.59
C THR A 514 25.39 -4.61 9.49
N ILE A 515 25.93 -3.39 9.50
CA ILE A 515 25.69 -2.38 8.48
C ILE A 515 27.01 -2.03 7.83
N THR A 516 27.12 -2.25 6.53
CA THR A 516 28.34 -1.95 5.77
C THR A 516 28.27 -0.53 5.21
N LEU A 517 29.08 0.39 5.75
CA LEU A 517 29.31 1.69 5.13
C LEU A 517 30.22 1.50 3.92
N PHE A 518 29.66 1.67 2.72
CA PHE A 518 30.33 1.40 1.47
C PHE A 518 30.65 2.70 0.72
N SER A 519 31.88 2.80 0.21
CA SER A 519 32.34 3.89 -0.68
C SER A 519 32.68 3.42 -2.09
N GLY A 520 32.52 2.13 -2.38
CA GLY A 520 32.86 1.59 -3.69
C GLY A 520 31.85 1.99 -4.77
N ALA A 521 32.17 1.64 -6.01
CA ALA A 521 31.30 1.87 -7.14
C ALA A 521 30.00 1.06 -6.99
N ASP A 522 28.89 1.63 -7.47
CA ASP A 522 27.66 0.85 -7.64
C ASP A 522 27.87 -0.18 -8.75
N THR A 523 27.48 -1.42 -8.48
CA THR A 523 27.59 -2.56 -9.40
C THR A 523 26.17 -3.03 -9.73
N VAL A 524 25.86 -3.04 -11.03
CA VAL A 524 24.55 -3.44 -11.53
C VAL A 524 24.68 -4.73 -12.32
N THR A 525 23.80 -5.68 -12.05
CA THR A 525 23.73 -6.96 -12.75
C THR A 525 22.36 -7.15 -13.40
N VAL A 526 22.33 -7.68 -14.63
CA VAL A 526 21.06 -7.99 -15.32
C VAL A 526 20.67 -9.45 -15.04
N GLN A 527 19.83 -9.64 -14.01
CA GLN A 527 19.45 -10.94 -13.50
C GLN A 527 18.55 -11.74 -14.45
N ALA A 528 17.63 -11.06 -15.16
CA ALA A 528 16.72 -11.72 -16.10
C ALA A 528 16.33 -10.82 -17.26
N VAL A 529 16.20 -11.41 -18.45
CA VAL A 529 15.58 -10.79 -19.63
C VAL A 529 14.64 -11.83 -20.27
N THR A 530 13.35 -11.54 -20.25
CA THR A 530 12.30 -12.35 -20.85
C THR A 530 11.71 -11.61 -22.04
N TRP A 531 11.33 -12.36 -23.08
CA TRP A 531 10.59 -11.80 -24.20
C TRP A 531 9.51 -12.77 -24.66
N THR A 532 8.30 -12.26 -24.83
CA THR A 532 7.14 -13.01 -25.34
C THR A 532 6.68 -12.37 -26.64
N SER A 533 6.31 -13.19 -27.62
CA SER A 533 5.97 -12.72 -28.98
C SER A 533 4.52 -12.23 -29.15
N SER A 534 3.70 -12.24 -28.09
CA SER A 534 2.30 -11.80 -28.15
C SER A 534 2.19 -10.27 -28.28
N GLN A 535 1.14 -9.80 -28.98
CA GLN A 535 0.78 -8.37 -29.11
C GLN A 535 1.94 -7.44 -29.51
N SER A 536 2.68 -7.81 -30.55
CA SER A 536 3.87 -7.09 -31.06
C SER A 536 5.12 -7.16 -30.17
N GLY A 537 5.17 -8.11 -29.23
CA GLY A 537 6.34 -8.38 -28.40
C GLY A 537 6.27 -7.70 -27.04
N THR A 538 6.43 -8.45 -25.94
CA THR A 538 6.53 -7.92 -24.58
C THR A 538 7.87 -8.33 -23.98
N ILE A 539 8.66 -7.35 -23.52
CA ILE A 539 9.92 -7.57 -22.82
C ILE A 539 9.71 -7.42 -21.32
N GLY A 540 10.34 -8.29 -20.52
CA GLY A 540 10.48 -8.13 -19.08
C GLY A 540 11.96 -8.19 -18.67
N VAL A 541 12.43 -7.25 -17.88
CA VAL A 541 13.84 -7.13 -17.46
C VAL A 541 13.91 -7.01 -15.95
N THR A 542 14.80 -7.75 -15.31
CA THR A 542 15.12 -7.63 -13.89
C THR A 542 16.61 -7.37 -13.72
N CYS A 543 16.95 -6.35 -12.94
CA CYS A 543 18.30 -5.89 -12.67
C CYS A 543 18.51 -5.70 -11.18
N VAL A 544 19.71 -5.96 -10.68
CA VAL A 544 20.04 -5.86 -9.25
C VAL A 544 21.23 -4.93 -9.07
N SER A 545 21.10 -3.94 -8.19
CA SER A 545 22.20 -3.14 -7.66
C SER A 545 22.62 -3.71 -6.31
N ASN A 546 23.90 -3.59 -5.98
CA ASN A 546 24.41 -3.89 -4.64
C ASN A 546 24.07 -2.80 -3.60
N TYR A 547 23.33 -1.76 -3.99
CA TYR A 547 22.85 -0.69 -3.13
C TYR A 547 21.33 -0.73 -3.02
N LEU A 548 20.81 -0.65 -1.80
CA LEU A 548 19.41 -0.98 -1.47
C LEU A 548 18.51 0.26 -1.31
N VAL A 549 19.08 1.47 -1.37
CA VAL A 549 18.32 2.73 -1.20
C VAL A 549 17.74 3.17 -2.54
N ASP A 550 16.52 2.73 -2.85
CA ASP A 550 15.96 2.85 -4.20
C ASP A 550 15.93 4.27 -4.77
N SER A 551 15.54 5.24 -3.94
CA SER A 551 15.42 6.66 -4.33
C SER A 551 16.74 7.27 -4.79
N LYS A 552 17.87 6.70 -4.35
CA LYS A 552 19.22 7.11 -4.75
C LYS A 552 19.79 6.26 -5.87
N VAL A 553 19.51 4.95 -5.87
CA VAL A 553 19.95 4.06 -6.95
C VAL A 553 19.37 4.54 -8.27
N GLY A 554 18.04 4.69 -8.36
CA GLY A 554 17.28 4.97 -9.57
C GLY A 554 17.75 4.14 -10.78
N MET A 555 17.03 3.10 -11.16
CA MET A 555 17.48 2.26 -12.28
C MET A 555 16.83 2.66 -13.60
N THR A 556 17.62 2.65 -14.68
CA THR A 556 17.14 2.75 -16.06
C THR A 556 17.52 1.51 -16.84
N VAL A 557 16.70 1.15 -17.82
CA VAL A 557 16.97 0.08 -18.77
C VAL A 557 16.99 0.63 -20.18
N THR A 558 18.00 0.23 -20.94
CA THR A 558 18.17 0.55 -22.35
C THR A 558 17.99 -0.72 -23.18
N TYR A 559 17.07 -0.68 -24.15
CA TYR A 559 16.68 -1.81 -24.99
C TYR A 559 16.29 -1.33 -26.40
N PRO A 560 16.34 -2.19 -27.44
CA PRO A 560 15.86 -1.84 -28.77
C PRO A 560 14.31 -1.82 -28.80
N GLY A 561 13.71 -0.67 -29.09
CA GLY A 561 12.28 -0.47 -29.31
C GLY A 561 11.94 -0.17 -30.78
N ASP A 562 10.64 0.03 -31.07
CA ASP A 562 10.12 0.22 -32.43
C ASP A 562 10.69 1.47 -33.17
N GLY A 563 11.28 2.42 -32.44
CA GLY A 563 11.93 3.62 -32.97
C GLY A 563 13.46 3.64 -32.86
N GLY A 564 14.09 2.50 -32.53
CA GLY A 564 15.53 2.42 -32.23
C GLY A 564 15.82 2.17 -30.75
N VAL A 565 16.98 2.60 -30.26
CA VAL A 565 17.37 2.40 -28.84
C VAL A 565 16.50 3.27 -27.94
N THR A 566 15.82 2.65 -26.98
CA THR A 566 14.95 3.32 -26.00
C THR A 566 15.52 3.11 -24.60
N THR A 567 15.53 4.18 -23.79
CA THR A 567 15.88 4.13 -22.38
C THR A 567 14.64 4.46 -21.55
N SER A 568 14.37 3.66 -20.52
CA SER A 568 13.19 3.80 -19.66
C SER A 568 13.57 3.60 -18.20
N ALA A 569 12.89 4.31 -17.29
CA ALA A 569 13.03 4.05 -15.86
C ALA A 569 12.52 2.64 -15.52
N MET A 570 13.16 1.98 -14.57
CA MET A 570 12.70 0.73 -13.96
C MET A 570 12.09 1.04 -12.59
N ALA A 571 11.31 0.11 -12.05
CA ALA A 571 10.76 0.21 -10.69
C ALA A 571 11.45 -0.77 -9.74
N ALA A 572 11.78 -0.34 -8.53
CA ALA A 572 12.31 -1.24 -7.51
C ALA A 572 11.26 -2.29 -7.11
N THR A 573 11.65 -3.56 -7.07
CA THR A 573 10.74 -4.71 -7.02
C THR A 573 11.33 -5.89 -6.23
N PRO A 574 10.94 -6.09 -4.95
CA PRO A 574 10.19 -5.16 -4.10
C PRO A 574 10.99 -3.87 -3.80
N PRO A 575 10.34 -2.78 -3.39
CA PRO A 575 11.03 -1.61 -2.87
C PRO A 575 12.00 -1.97 -1.73
N GLY A 576 13.20 -1.39 -1.71
CA GLY A 576 14.26 -1.60 -0.73
C GLY A 576 15.09 -2.86 -0.96
N SER A 577 14.79 -3.66 -1.98
CA SER A 577 15.49 -4.95 -2.22
C SER A 577 16.76 -4.83 -3.06
N GLY A 578 17.05 -3.65 -3.62
CA GLY A 578 18.11 -3.48 -4.64
C GLY A 578 17.78 -4.15 -5.98
N SER A 579 16.65 -4.85 -6.10
CA SER A 579 16.14 -5.42 -7.34
C SER A 579 15.20 -4.45 -8.03
N TRP A 580 15.31 -4.37 -9.36
CA TRP A 580 14.60 -3.45 -10.23
C TRP A 580 13.99 -4.22 -11.37
N SER A 581 12.70 -4.02 -11.63
CA SER A 581 12.00 -4.67 -12.72
C SER A 581 11.42 -3.64 -13.69
N PHE A 582 11.37 -4.04 -14.96
CA PHE A 582 10.79 -3.28 -16.04
C PHE A 582 10.04 -4.23 -16.97
N SER A 583 8.90 -3.79 -17.48
CA SER A 583 8.15 -4.53 -18.48
C SER A 583 7.48 -3.56 -19.44
N THR A 584 7.53 -3.82 -20.73
CA THR A 584 6.79 -3.03 -21.72
C THR A 584 6.42 -3.86 -22.95
N ARG A 585 5.40 -3.40 -23.67
CA ARG A 585 4.86 -4.04 -24.89
C ARG A 585 5.34 -3.30 -26.14
N ARG A 586 5.11 -3.92 -27.31
CA ARG A 586 5.52 -3.41 -28.63
C ARG A 586 7.04 -3.24 -28.71
N VAL A 587 7.74 -4.32 -28.38
CA VAL A 587 9.19 -4.38 -28.39
C VAL A 587 9.63 -5.53 -29.27
N SER A 588 10.34 -5.20 -30.35
CA SER A 588 11.06 -6.18 -31.16
C SER A 588 12.01 -7.00 -30.29
N ARG A 589 12.20 -8.28 -30.62
CA ARG A 589 13.03 -9.18 -29.80
C ARG A 589 14.42 -8.58 -29.56
N PRO A 590 14.80 -8.28 -28.30
CA PRO A 590 16.01 -7.53 -28.03
C PRO A 590 17.27 -8.40 -28.16
N GLY A 591 18.32 -7.81 -28.74
CA GLY A 591 19.65 -8.42 -28.81
C GLY A 591 20.41 -8.26 -27.49
N THR A 592 20.62 -7.02 -27.07
CA THR A 592 21.31 -6.66 -25.82
C THR A 592 20.43 -5.73 -25.01
N VAL A 593 20.38 -5.97 -23.70
CA VAL A 593 19.71 -5.11 -22.71
C VAL A 593 20.77 -4.60 -21.74
N THR A 594 20.68 -3.32 -21.42
CA THR A 594 21.61 -2.64 -20.50
C THR A 594 20.83 -2.02 -19.37
N CYS A 595 21.20 -2.30 -18.13
CA CYS A 595 20.71 -1.57 -16.96
C CYS A 595 21.77 -0.61 -16.46
N GLN A 596 21.36 0.60 -16.11
CA GLN A 596 22.22 1.64 -15.59
C GLN A 596 21.54 2.35 -14.42
N SER A 597 22.25 2.45 -13.30
CA SER A 597 21.79 3.20 -12.14
C SER A 597 22.19 4.69 -12.24
N LEU A 598 21.47 5.55 -11.52
CA LEU A 598 21.84 6.96 -11.33
C LEU A 598 23.18 7.12 -10.59
N LEU A 599 23.62 6.08 -9.86
CA LEU A 599 24.91 6.06 -9.17
C LEU A 599 26.09 5.65 -10.09
N GLY A 600 25.82 5.45 -11.39
CA GLY A 600 26.82 5.18 -12.42
C GLY A 600 27.17 3.71 -12.61
N GLY A 601 26.53 2.80 -11.87
CA GLY A 601 26.69 1.36 -12.05
C GLY A 601 26.00 0.89 -13.33
N GLN A 602 26.60 -0.07 -14.04
CA GLN A 602 26.08 -0.56 -15.32
C GLN A 602 26.23 -2.08 -15.44
N GLY A 603 25.17 -2.73 -15.92
CA GLY A 603 25.14 -4.16 -16.24
C GLY A 603 24.56 -4.38 -17.62
N THR A 604 25.07 -5.37 -18.36
CA THR A 604 24.56 -5.74 -19.69
C THR A 604 24.27 -7.24 -19.76
N ARG A 605 23.27 -7.62 -20.56
CA ARG A 605 23.00 -9.01 -20.90
C ARG A 605 22.57 -9.13 -22.35
N THR A 606 23.10 -10.15 -23.01
CA THR A 606 22.76 -10.48 -24.40
C THR A 606 21.82 -11.69 -24.41
N GLY A 607 20.77 -11.61 -25.23
CA GLY A 607 19.78 -12.67 -25.40
C GLY A 607 18.60 -12.64 -24.43
N THR A 608 17.53 -13.35 -24.82
CA THR A 608 16.25 -13.42 -24.08
C THR A 608 15.83 -14.86 -23.84
N THR A 609 15.26 -15.15 -22.68
CA THR A 609 14.47 -16.37 -22.50
C THR A 609 13.13 -16.18 -23.22
N ALA A 610 12.96 -16.85 -24.36
CA ALA A 610 11.76 -16.71 -25.19
C ALA A 610 10.68 -17.71 -24.74
N LYS A 611 9.54 -17.22 -24.25
CA LYS A 611 8.33 -18.04 -24.09
C LYS A 611 7.50 -17.92 -25.37
N LYS A 612 7.39 -19.03 -26.11
CA LYS A 612 6.48 -19.15 -27.26
C LYS A 612 5.15 -19.67 -26.72
N LEU A 613 4.09 -18.86 -26.78
CA LEU A 613 2.73 -19.34 -26.53
C LEU A 613 2.43 -20.43 -27.56
N ARG A 614 2.21 -21.68 -27.11
CA ARG A 614 1.52 -22.66 -27.94
C ARG A 614 0.08 -22.14 -28.06
N ARG A 615 -0.31 -21.83 -29.30
CA ARG A 615 -1.69 -21.52 -29.65
C ARG A 615 -2.58 -22.72 -29.35
#